data_AF-A0A7K0XI31-F1
#
_entry.id   AF-A0A7K0XI31-F1
#
_cell.length_a   1.000
_cell.length_b   1.000
_cell.length_c   1.000
_cell.angle_alpha   90.00
_cell.angle_beta   90.00
_cell.angle_gamma   90.00
#
_symmetry.space_group_name_H-M   'P 1'
#
loop_
_entity.id
_entity.type
_entity.pdbx_description
1 polymer ?
#
loop_
_entity_poly.entity_id
_entity_poly.type
_entity_poly.pdbx_seq_one_letter_code
_entity_poly.pdbx_strand_id
1 'polypeptide(L)'
;PEILMLDEPTTGLDPQARHILWDRLFRLKEDGATLVVTTHHMDEAEQLCDRLVVMDRGHIVAEGTPASLIREYASKEVVEVRFGSDRNAEIAPLIADIGERAEILPDRILIYTEAGEESLQAIVARGFSPVTSLVRRSSLEDVFLRLTGRTLEDE
;
A
#
# COMPACT_ATOMS: atom_id res chain seq x y z
N PRO A 1 13.73 27.56 -7.36
CA PRO A 1 12.33 28.05 -7.38
C PRO A 1 11.78 27.94 -5.94
N GLU A 2 10.92 28.85 -5.50
CA GLU A 2 10.31 28.74 -4.17
C GLU A 2 9.27 27.62 -4.11
N ILE A 3 8.53 27.43 -5.20
CA ILE A 3 7.53 26.37 -5.37
C ILE A 3 7.74 25.68 -6.72
N LEU A 4 7.67 24.34 -6.74
CA LEU A 4 7.66 23.52 -7.95
C LEU A 4 6.42 22.62 -7.93
N MET A 5 5.62 22.69 -8.99
CA MET A 5 4.44 21.84 -9.19
C MET A 5 4.73 20.83 -10.29
N LEU A 6 4.48 19.56 -10.01
CA LEU A 6 4.77 18.44 -10.90
C LEU A 6 3.53 17.57 -11.04
N ASP A 7 3.08 17.41 -12.28
CA ASP A 7 1.97 16.52 -12.59
C ASP A 7 2.51 15.18 -13.07
N GLU A 8 2.33 14.13 -12.25
CA GLU A 8 2.84 12.76 -12.49
C GLU A 8 4.29 12.69 -13.03
N PRO A 9 5.29 13.19 -12.29
CA PRO A 9 6.62 13.44 -12.85
C PRO A 9 7.40 12.18 -13.24
N THR A 10 6.96 11.01 -12.78
CA THR A 10 7.60 9.72 -13.06
C THR A 10 6.84 8.85 -14.05
N THR A 11 5.71 9.33 -14.59
CA THR A 11 4.95 8.62 -15.62
C THR A 11 5.79 8.45 -16.88
N GLY A 12 5.88 7.20 -17.37
CA GLY A 12 6.66 6.84 -18.56
C GLY A 12 8.17 6.73 -18.34
N LEU A 13 8.67 6.95 -17.12
CA LEU A 13 10.07 6.72 -16.79
C LEU A 13 10.34 5.25 -16.47
N ASP A 14 11.51 4.76 -16.89
CA ASP A 14 12.02 3.47 -16.43
C ASP A 14 12.43 3.54 -14.94
N PRO A 15 12.62 2.39 -14.26
CA PRO A 15 12.94 2.34 -12.84
C PRO A 15 14.20 3.14 -12.44
N GLN A 16 15.23 3.20 -13.28
CA GLN A 16 16.46 3.95 -12.97
C GLN A 16 16.22 5.45 -13.07
N ALA A 17 15.57 5.90 -14.14
CA ALA A 17 15.22 7.31 -14.33
C ALA A 17 14.31 7.83 -13.21
N ARG A 18 13.36 6.99 -12.74
CA ARG A 18 12.50 7.30 -11.59
C ARG A 18 13.30 7.58 -10.33
N HIS A 19 14.22 6.69 -9.95
CA HIS A 19 15.05 6.91 -8.76
C HIS A 19 15.94 8.15 -8.88
N ILE A 20 16.52 8.42 -10.06
CA ILE A 20 17.30 9.64 -10.28
C ILE A 20 16.44 10.90 -10.10
N LEU A 21 15.20 10.88 -10.58
CA LEU A 21 14.27 11.99 -10.38
C LEU A 21 13.93 12.17 -8.90
N TRP A 22 13.61 11.09 -8.19
CA TRP A 22 13.32 11.14 -6.75
C TRP A 22 14.48 11.74 -5.95
N ASP A 23 15.72 11.31 -6.22
CA ASP A 23 16.91 11.86 -5.56
C ASP A 23 17.06 13.38 -5.79
N ARG A 24 16.73 13.86 -7.00
CA ARG A 24 16.80 15.29 -7.33
C ARG A 24 15.69 16.08 -6.62
N LEU A 25 14.48 15.56 -6.60
CA LEU A 25 13.36 16.19 -5.89
C LEU A 25 13.63 16.24 -4.40
N PHE A 26 14.16 15.16 -3.83
CA PHE A 26 14.55 15.12 -2.43
C PHE A 26 15.58 16.21 -2.08
N ARG A 27 16.64 16.37 -2.88
CA ARG A 27 17.64 17.43 -2.67
C ARG A 27 17.05 18.83 -2.82
N LEU A 28 16.20 19.07 -3.82
CA LEU A 28 15.53 20.37 -3.98
C LEU A 28 14.68 20.72 -2.76
N LYS A 29 13.97 19.74 -2.20
CA LYS A 29 13.22 19.88 -0.96
C LYS A 29 14.14 20.19 0.23
N GLU A 30 15.27 19.48 0.36
CA GLU A 30 16.27 19.77 1.41
C GLU A 30 16.87 21.17 1.28
N ASP A 31 17.02 21.68 0.06
CA ASP A 31 17.46 23.05 -0.23
C ASP A 31 16.37 24.12 0.03
N GLY A 32 15.21 23.71 0.54
CA GLY A 32 14.11 24.59 0.95
C GLY A 32 13.05 24.87 -0.10
N ALA A 33 13.07 24.17 -1.25
CA ALA A 33 12.00 24.29 -2.23
C ALA A 33 10.71 23.60 -1.74
N THR A 34 9.56 24.25 -1.95
CA THR A 34 8.26 23.61 -1.73
C THR A 34 7.87 22.80 -2.97
N LEU A 35 7.60 21.51 -2.80
CA LEU A 35 7.18 20.63 -3.88
C LEU A 35 5.69 20.29 -3.75
N VAL A 36 4.94 20.42 -4.84
CA VAL A 36 3.58 19.90 -4.97
C VAL A 36 3.60 18.88 -6.10
N VAL A 37 3.38 17.61 -5.75
CA VAL A 37 3.44 16.48 -6.68
C VAL A 37 2.08 15.80 -6.70
N THR A 38 1.54 15.57 -7.88
CA THR A 38 0.45 14.61 -8.09
C THR A 38 1.06 13.30 -8.56
N THR A 39 0.55 12.18 -8.04
CA THR A 39 1.02 10.85 -8.41
C THR A 39 -0.02 9.81 -8.11
N HIS A 40 -0.08 8.78 -8.94
CA HIS A 40 -0.81 7.53 -8.66
C HIS A 40 0.13 6.42 -8.14
N HIS A 41 1.43 6.70 -7.99
CA HIS A 41 2.41 5.77 -7.43
C HIS A 41 2.54 5.97 -5.92
N MET A 42 1.99 5.05 -5.13
CA MET A 42 2.01 5.16 -3.66
C MET A 42 3.44 5.17 -3.09
N ASP A 43 4.37 4.40 -3.67
CA ASP A 43 5.79 4.42 -3.29
C ASP A 43 6.42 5.82 -3.45
N GLU A 44 6.05 6.56 -4.50
CA GLU A 44 6.52 7.94 -4.73
C GLU A 44 6.00 8.88 -3.64
N ALA A 45 4.70 8.76 -3.34
CA ALA A 45 4.04 9.49 -2.28
C ALA A 45 4.70 9.22 -0.91
N GLU A 46 4.97 7.96 -0.58
CA GLU A 46 5.66 7.58 0.66
C GLU A 46 7.06 8.17 0.75
N GLN A 47 7.82 8.14 -0.34
CA GLN A 47 9.22 8.53 -0.32
C GLN A 47 9.44 10.05 -0.34
N LEU A 48 8.58 10.82 -1.01
CA LEU A 48 8.79 12.26 -1.22
C LEU A 48 7.96 13.15 -0.29
N CYS A 49 6.75 12.72 0.11
CA CYS A 49 5.78 13.61 0.75
C CYS A 49 5.95 13.66 2.27
N ASP A 50 6.01 14.87 2.84
CA ASP A 50 5.80 15.05 4.28
C ASP A 50 4.32 15.06 4.65
N ARG A 51 3.49 15.52 3.71
CA ARG A 51 2.03 15.57 3.80
C ARG A 51 1.42 15.07 2.50
N LEU A 52 0.45 14.19 2.62
CA LEU A 52 -0.29 13.56 1.55
C LEU A 52 -1.77 13.96 1.65
N VAL A 53 -2.39 14.14 0.50
CA VAL A 53 -3.84 14.24 0.35
C VAL A 53 -4.27 13.11 -0.57
N VAL A 54 -5.15 12.24 -0.09
CA VAL A 54 -5.77 11.20 -0.91
C VAL A 54 -7.06 11.76 -1.48
N MET A 55 -7.21 11.71 -2.80
CA MET A 55 -8.40 12.15 -3.51
C MET A 55 -9.12 10.96 -4.14
N ASP A 56 -10.44 10.90 -3.98
CA ASP A 56 -11.34 9.99 -4.70
C ASP A 56 -12.55 10.77 -5.21
N ARG A 57 -12.93 10.54 -6.47
CA ARG A 57 -14.10 11.19 -7.11
C ARG A 57 -14.20 12.71 -6.88
N GLY A 58 -13.07 13.41 -6.97
CA GLY A 58 -13.00 14.86 -6.81
C GLY A 58 -13.09 15.38 -5.35
N HIS A 59 -13.10 14.48 -4.37
CA HIS A 59 -13.16 14.80 -2.95
C HIS A 59 -11.90 14.34 -2.21
N ILE A 60 -11.51 15.10 -1.18
CA ILE A 60 -10.45 14.69 -0.26
C ILE A 60 -11.04 13.63 0.68
N VAL A 61 -10.48 12.42 0.65
CA VAL A 61 -10.91 11.31 1.50
C VAL A 61 -10.00 11.09 2.71
N ALA A 62 -8.74 11.52 2.62
CA ALA A 62 -7.81 11.53 3.74
C ALA A 62 -6.72 12.59 3.55
N GLU A 63 -6.21 13.13 4.65
CA GLU A 63 -5.07 14.05 4.68
C GLU A 63 -4.21 13.76 5.90
N GLY A 64 -2.89 13.74 5.71
CA GLY A 64 -1.96 13.55 6.83
C GLY A 64 -0.54 13.28 6.35
N THR A 65 0.35 12.92 7.27
CA THR A 65 1.65 12.35 6.88
C THR A 65 1.46 10.91 6.42
N PRO A 66 2.29 10.38 5.51
CA PRO A 66 2.20 8.98 5.09
C PRO A 66 2.12 8.00 6.27
N ALA A 67 2.98 8.19 7.27
CA ALA A 67 3.00 7.34 8.46
C ALA A 67 1.74 7.48 9.34
N SER A 68 1.11 8.66 9.39
CA SER A 68 -0.17 8.83 10.11
C SER A 68 -1.32 8.12 9.40
N LEU A 69 -1.38 8.23 8.08
CA LEU A 69 -2.41 7.60 7.27
C LEU A 69 -2.32 6.07 7.34
N ILE A 70 -1.10 5.51 7.29
CA ILE A 70 -0.89 4.06 7.49
C ILE A 70 -1.40 3.62 8.85
N ARG A 71 -1.10 4.35 9.94
CA ARG A 71 -1.57 3.98 11.29
C ARG A 71 -3.08 4.11 11.48
N GLU A 72 -3.71 5.06 10.81
CA GLU A 72 -5.14 5.31 10.95
C GLU A 72 -5.98 4.35 10.10
N TYR A 73 -5.51 4.05 8.89
CA TYR A 73 -6.28 3.31 7.90
C TYR A 73 -5.72 1.92 7.60
N ALA A 74 -4.58 1.49 8.11
CA ALA A 74 -4.12 0.12 7.92
C ALA A 74 -3.80 -0.55 9.26
N SER A 75 -3.96 -1.87 9.33
CA SER A 75 -3.31 -2.64 10.40
C SER A 75 -1.79 -2.50 10.26
N LYS A 76 -1.04 -2.79 11.31
CA LYS A 76 0.42 -2.62 11.30
C LYS A 76 1.14 -3.48 10.26
N GLU A 77 0.64 -4.70 10.02
CA GLU A 77 1.26 -5.70 9.15
C GLU A 77 0.22 -6.39 8.26
N VAL A 78 0.72 -6.94 7.15
CA VAL A 78 -0.05 -7.75 6.20
C VAL A 78 0.66 -9.08 6.03
N VAL A 79 -0.07 -10.16 6.24
CA VAL A 79 0.37 -11.52 5.92
C VAL A 79 -0.19 -11.89 4.55
N GLU A 80 0.70 -12.09 3.60
CA GLU A 80 0.36 -12.60 2.28
C GLU A 80 0.61 -14.11 2.23
N VAL A 81 -0.40 -14.89 1.84
CA VAL A 81 -0.27 -16.34 1.69
C VAL A 81 -0.80 -16.80 0.34
N ARG A 82 -0.15 -17.82 -0.24
CA ARG A 82 -0.57 -18.42 -1.52
C ARG A 82 -0.73 -19.92 -1.36
N PHE A 83 -1.88 -20.44 -1.77
CA PHE A 83 -2.17 -21.89 -1.76
C PHE A 83 -2.34 -22.48 -3.16
N GLY A 84 -2.23 -21.64 -4.20
CA GLY A 84 -2.64 -21.93 -5.58
C GLY A 84 -3.99 -21.27 -5.88
N SER A 85 -4.19 -20.77 -7.11
CA SER A 85 -5.36 -19.98 -7.52
C SER A 85 -6.69 -20.64 -7.12
N ASP A 86 -6.81 -21.95 -7.37
CA ASP A 86 -8.04 -22.69 -7.14
C ASP A 86 -8.33 -22.89 -5.64
N ARG A 87 -7.27 -22.98 -4.82
CA ARG A 87 -7.36 -23.25 -3.38
C ARG A 87 -7.52 -21.99 -2.54
N ASN A 88 -7.10 -20.83 -3.05
CA ASN A 88 -7.21 -19.57 -2.32
C ASN A 88 -8.67 -19.26 -1.95
N ALA A 89 -9.60 -19.47 -2.90
CA ALA A 89 -11.03 -19.24 -2.67
C ALA A 89 -11.63 -20.19 -1.62
N GLU A 90 -11.16 -21.43 -1.57
CA GLU A 90 -11.62 -22.43 -0.59
C GLU A 90 -11.07 -22.17 0.82
N ILE A 91 -9.80 -21.76 0.92
CA ILE A 91 -9.10 -21.60 2.19
C ILE A 91 -9.41 -20.24 2.84
N ALA A 92 -9.58 -19.18 2.05
CA ALA A 92 -9.77 -17.84 2.59
C ALA A 92 -10.87 -17.73 3.66
N PRO A 93 -12.08 -18.30 3.50
CA PRO A 93 -13.10 -18.25 4.55
C PRO A 93 -12.68 -18.95 5.86
N LEU A 94 -11.76 -19.91 5.80
CA LEU A 94 -11.30 -20.73 6.94
C LEU A 94 -10.19 -20.05 7.76
N ILE A 95 -9.58 -19.00 7.21
CA ILE A 95 -8.51 -18.22 7.84
C ILE A 95 -8.84 -16.73 7.98
N ALA A 96 -10.05 -16.32 7.58
CA ALA A 96 -10.47 -14.92 7.57
C ALA A 96 -10.54 -14.28 8.96
N ASP A 97 -10.67 -15.08 10.01
CA ASP A 97 -10.78 -14.67 11.42
C ASP A 97 -9.41 -14.52 12.13
N ILE A 98 -8.30 -14.83 11.46
CA ILE A 98 -6.95 -14.78 12.07
C ILE A 98 -6.42 -13.34 12.20
N GLY A 99 -6.92 -12.42 11.38
CA GLY A 99 -6.61 -11.00 11.44
C GLY A 99 -7.87 -10.16 11.60
N GLU A 100 -7.70 -8.84 11.57
CA GLU A 100 -8.81 -7.89 11.66
C GLU A 100 -9.61 -7.83 10.36
N ARG A 101 -8.94 -8.11 9.24
CA ARG A 101 -9.54 -8.12 7.91
C ARG A 101 -8.78 -9.10 7.03
N ALA A 102 -9.51 -9.83 6.21
CA ALA A 102 -8.94 -10.65 5.15
C ALA A 102 -9.44 -10.16 3.79
N GLU A 103 -8.57 -10.24 2.80
CA GLU A 103 -8.88 -9.93 1.41
C GLU A 103 -8.41 -11.06 0.50
N ILE A 104 -9.27 -11.42 -0.45
CA ILE A 104 -9.09 -12.58 -1.32
C ILE A 104 -8.77 -12.06 -2.71
N LEU A 105 -7.56 -12.33 -3.17
CA LEU A 105 -7.12 -12.04 -4.53
C LEU A 105 -7.03 -13.37 -5.31
N PRO A 106 -7.09 -13.32 -6.66
CA PRO A 106 -6.97 -14.53 -7.47
C PRO A 106 -5.68 -15.32 -7.20
N ASP A 107 -4.57 -14.64 -6.95
CA ASP A 107 -3.25 -15.27 -6.77
C ASP A 107 -2.83 -15.43 -5.30
N ARG A 108 -3.43 -14.70 -4.36
CA ARG A 108 -3.05 -14.70 -2.94
C ARG A 108 -4.17 -14.27 -1.99
N ILE A 109 -4.01 -14.55 -0.71
CA ILE A 109 -4.87 -14.05 0.37
C ILE A 109 -4.03 -13.06 1.18
N LEU A 110 -4.61 -11.90 1.49
CA LEU A 110 -4.02 -10.88 2.35
C LEU A 110 -4.76 -10.89 3.69
N ILE A 111 -4.02 -11.01 4.80
CA ILE A 111 -4.57 -10.90 6.15
C ILE A 111 -3.93 -9.70 6.82
N TYR A 112 -4.76 -8.69 7.10
CA TYR A 112 -4.40 -7.48 7.81
C TYR A 112 -4.45 -7.75 9.31
N THR A 113 -3.34 -7.48 10.00
CA THR A 113 -3.14 -7.86 11.40
C THR A 113 -2.14 -6.95 12.11
N GLU A 114 -2.23 -6.88 13.44
CA GLU A 114 -1.25 -6.19 14.28
C GLU A 114 0.01 -7.03 14.57
N ALA A 115 -0.06 -8.34 14.36
CA ALA A 115 1.01 -9.30 14.64
C ALA A 115 1.15 -10.35 13.52
N GLY A 116 1.87 -10.00 12.46
CA GLY A 116 1.96 -10.78 11.24
C GLY A 116 2.56 -12.18 11.42
N GLU A 117 3.62 -12.30 12.20
CA GLU A 117 4.27 -13.59 12.47
C GLU A 117 3.35 -14.54 13.25
N GLU A 118 2.65 -14.03 14.26
CA GLU A 118 1.69 -14.81 15.05
C GLU A 118 0.50 -15.25 14.21
N SER A 119 -0.04 -14.36 13.37
CA SER A 119 -1.09 -14.68 12.42
C SER A 119 -0.64 -15.75 11.41
N LEU A 120 0.58 -15.68 10.88
CA LEU A 120 1.13 -16.71 9.99
C LEU A 120 1.26 -18.06 10.70
N GLN A 121 1.75 -18.07 11.95
CA GLN A 121 1.84 -19.28 12.76
C GLN A 121 0.45 -19.88 13.03
N ALA A 122 -0.57 -19.06 13.26
CA ALA A 122 -1.95 -19.51 13.44
C ALA A 122 -2.52 -20.18 12.18
N ILE A 123 -2.19 -19.68 10.97
CA ILE A 123 -2.58 -20.30 9.69
C ILE A 123 -2.00 -21.72 9.61
N VAL A 124 -0.70 -21.85 9.88
CA VAL A 124 0.00 -23.14 9.83
C VAL A 124 -0.50 -24.10 10.91
N ALA A 125 -0.76 -23.61 12.13
CA ALA A 125 -1.29 -24.41 13.23
C ALA A 125 -2.69 -24.99 12.94
N ARG A 126 -3.48 -24.35 12.07
CA ARG A 126 -4.76 -24.88 11.57
C ARG A 126 -4.60 -25.93 10.47
N GLY A 127 -3.37 -26.28 10.09
CA GLY A 127 -3.06 -27.27 9.06
C GLY A 127 -3.03 -26.71 7.64
N PHE A 128 -3.05 -25.38 7.47
CA PHE A 128 -2.91 -24.75 6.16
C PHE A 128 -1.44 -24.41 5.90
N SER A 129 -0.82 -25.15 4.98
CA SER A 129 0.56 -24.90 4.55
C SER A 129 0.59 -24.12 3.24
N PRO A 130 0.85 -22.80 3.24
CA PRO A 130 0.96 -22.03 2.02
C PRO A 130 2.21 -22.44 1.23
N VAL A 131 2.12 -22.36 -0.10
CA VAL A 131 3.26 -22.55 -1.02
C VAL A 131 4.28 -21.43 -0.83
N THR A 132 3.79 -20.21 -0.63
CA THR A 132 4.60 -19.04 -0.29
C THR A 132 3.87 -18.19 0.74
N SER A 133 4.62 -17.63 1.68
CA SER A 133 4.11 -16.66 2.64
C SER A 133 5.08 -15.48 2.77
N LEU A 134 4.53 -14.29 2.99
CA LEU A 134 5.29 -13.06 3.26
C LEU A 134 4.58 -12.30 4.39
N VAL A 135 5.34 -11.90 5.40
CA VAL A 135 4.90 -10.91 6.38
C VAL A 135 5.56 -9.59 6.01
N ARG A 136 4.77 -8.54 5.78
CA ARG A 136 5.27 -7.20 5.49
C ARG A 136 4.58 -6.15 6.35
N ARG A 137 5.19 -4.97 6.42
CA ARG A 137 4.52 -3.77 6.90
C ARG A 137 3.42 -3.35 5.93
N SER A 138 2.39 -2.70 6.47
CA SER A 138 1.41 -2.01 5.65
C SER A 138 2.02 -0.77 5.00
N SER A 139 1.54 -0.47 3.79
CA SER A 139 1.96 0.66 2.96
C SER A 139 0.79 1.61 2.70
N LEU A 140 1.06 2.74 2.06
CA LEU A 140 0.05 3.64 1.52
C LEU A 140 -0.79 2.98 0.43
N GLU A 141 -0.29 1.95 -0.25
CA GLU A 141 -1.12 1.16 -1.16
C GLU A 141 -2.27 0.49 -0.40
N ASP A 142 -2.00 -0.10 0.78
CA ASP A 142 -3.07 -0.68 1.61
C ASP A 142 -4.07 0.37 2.09
N VAL A 143 -3.59 1.57 2.44
CA VAL A 143 -4.44 2.71 2.83
C VAL A 143 -5.33 3.12 1.67
N PHE A 144 -4.75 3.33 0.49
CA PHE A 144 -5.46 3.75 -0.71
C PHE A 144 -6.57 2.75 -1.04
N LEU A 145 -6.24 1.45 -1.13
CA LEU A 145 -7.21 0.40 -1.45
C LEU A 145 -8.29 0.24 -0.39
N ARG A 146 -8.00 0.53 0.89
CA ARG A 146 -9.04 0.57 1.93
C ARG A 146 -10.00 1.75 1.74
N LEU A 147 -9.47 2.92 1.39
CA LEU A 147 -10.25 4.16 1.25
C LEU A 147 -11.09 4.18 -0.02
N THR A 148 -10.53 3.74 -1.15
CA THR A 148 -11.17 3.83 -2.46
C THR A 148 -11.86 2.52 -2.87
N GLY A 149 -11.53 1.41 -2.21
CA GLY A 149 -11.85 0.08 -2.72
C GLY A 149 -10.92 -0.31 -3.88
N ARG A 150 -11.01 -1.59 -4.31
CA ARG A 150 -10.22 -2.15 -5.41
C ARG A 150 -10.87 -2.07 -6.80
N THR A 151 -12.11 -1.59 -6.88
CA THR A 151 -12.78 -1.33 -8.15
C THR A 151 -12.47 0.08 -8.58
N LEU A 152 -11.62 0.23 -9.60
CA LEU A 152 -11.74 1.35 -10.52
C LEU A 152 -13.10 1.15 -11.20
N GLU A 153 -14.14 1.87 -10.75
CA GLU A 153 -15.33 2.01 -11.58
C GLU A 153 -14.91 2.84 -12.79
N ASP A 154 -14.47 2.16 -13.85
CA ASP A 154 -14.39 2.73 -15.19
C ASP A 154 -15.83 3.08 -15.59
N GLU A 155 -16.21 4.36 -15.48
CA GLU A 155 -17.42 4.89 -16.16
C GLU A 155 -17.24 4.87 -17.68
#